data_AF-A0A3B9ITF3-F1
#
_entry.id   AF-A0A3B9ITF3-F1
#
_cell.length_a   1.000
_cell.length_b   1.000
_cell.length_c   1.000
_cell.angle_alpha   90.00
_cell.angle_beta   90.00
_cell.angle_gamma   90.00
#
_symmetry.space_group_name_H-M   'P 1'
#
loop_
_entity.id
_entity.type
_entity.pdbx_description
1 polymer ?
#
loop_
_entity_poly.entity_id
_entity_poly.type
_entity_poly.pdbx_seq_one_letter_code
_entity_poly.pdbx_strand_id
1 'polypeptide(L)' 'VAFFIRQIARAAGLPLLVDGDTGYGEALNVMHMVRSFEEAGAGAVHIEDQLLPKKCGHLNDKKLASLPDMAAKIAAAA' A
#
# COMPACT_ATOMS: atom_id res chain seq x y z
N VAL A 1 5.47 -2.96 8.44
CA VAL A 1 5.28 -3.95 7.34
C VAL A 1 6.58 -4.40 6.69
N ALA A 2 7.49 -3.50 6.30
CA ALA A 2 8.77 -3.84 5.62
C ALA A 2 9.64 -4.93 6.29
N PHE A 3 9.60 -5.05 7.62
CA PHE A 3 10.26 -6.16 8.33
C PHE A 3 9.78 -7.54 7.84
N PHE A 4 8.47 -7.75 7.73
CA PHE A 4 7.87 -9.01 7.31
C PHE A 4 8.06 -9.27 5.81
N ILE A 5 7.97 -8.23 4.98
CA ILE A 5 8.28 -8.32 3.54
C ILE A 5 9.68 -8.93 3.36
N ARG A 6 10.70 -8.42 4.07
CA ARG A 6 12.07 -8.93 4.00
C ARG A 6 12.19 -10.40 4.39
N GLN A 7 11.47 -10.84 5.41
CA GLN A 7 11.51 -12.24 5.85
C GLN A 7 10.89 -13.16 4.80
N ILE A 8 9.71 -12.80 4.29
CA ILE A 8 8.97 -13.62 3.31
C ILE A 8 9.71 -13.65 1.98
N ALA A 9 10.17 -12.50 1.47
CA ALA A 9 10.88 -12.41 0.20
C ALA A 9 12.15 -13.30 0.18
N ARG A 10 12.90 -13.30 1.30
CA ARG A 10 14.10 -14.16 1.44
C ARG A 10 13.78 -15.65 1.53
N ALA A 11 12.63 -16.00 2.09
CA ALA A 11 12.24 -17.40 2.30
C ALA A 11 11.53 -18.01 1.08
N ALA A 12 10.73 -17.22 0.36
CA ALA A 12 9.80 -17.74 -0.65
C ALA A 12 10.46 -17.99 -2.01
N GLY A 13 11.45 -17.18 -2.42
CA GLY A 13 12.01 -17.23 -3.78
C GLY A 13 10.99 -16.92 -4.89
N LEU A 14 9.84 -16.34 -4.54
CA LEU A 14 8.74 -15.98 -5.43
C LEU A 14 8.41 -14.48 -5.30
N PRO A 15 7.83 -13.83 -6.33
CA PRO A 15 7.35 -12.47 -6.22
C PRO A 15 6.29 -12.31 -5.13
N LEU A 16 6.38 -11.24 -4.35
CA LEU A 16 5.47 -10.94 -3.24
C LEU A 16 4.60 -9.73 -3.58
N LEU A 17 3.27 -9.93 -3.56
CA LEU A 17 2.28 -8.85 -3.54
C LEU A 17 1.97 -8.48 -2.08
N VAL A 18 2.02 -7.19 -1.77
CA VAL A 18 1.80 -6.67 -0.41
C VAL A 18 0.58 -5.75 -0.36
N ASP A 19 -0.25 -5.89 0.68
CA ASP A 19 -1.30 -4.93 1.02
C ASP A 19 -0.69 -3.69 1.67
N GLY A 20 -0.77 -2.56 0.96
CA GLY A 20 -0.31 -1.26 1.40
C GLY A 20 -1.37 -0.43 2.12
N ASP A 21 -2.54 -0.99 2.44
CA ASP A 21 -3.71 -0.26 2.91
C ASP A 21 -3.99 0.95 2.01
N THR A 22 -4.15 2.14 2.60
CA THR A 22 -4.40 3.39 1.87
C THR A 22 -3.09 4.13 1.53
N GLY A 23 -1.93 3.49 1.68
CA GLY A 23 -0.61 4.09 1.49
C GLY A 23 0.00 4.77 2.73
N TYR A 24 -0.50 4.43 3.93
CA TYR A 24 -0.04 4.97 5.23
C TYR A 24 -0.10 6.51 5.35
N GLY A 25 -0.97 7.16 4.59
CA GLY A 25 -1.16 8.61 4.59
C GLY A 25 -1.48 9.14 3.20
N GLU A 26 -0.93 10.31 2.88
CA GLU A 26 -1.13 10.99 1.60
C GLU A 26 0.02 10.70 0.61
N ALA A 27 0.08 11.41 -0.52
CA ALA A 27 1.00 11.14 -1.62
C ALA A 27 2.48 10.92 -1.19
N LEU A 28 3.00 11.73 -0.26
CA LEU A 28 4.38 11.57 0.23
C LEU A 28 4.58 10.28 1.03
N ASN A 29 3.56 9.85 1.79
CA ASN A 29 3.58 8.58 2.51
C ASN A 29 3.54 7.40 1.54
N VAL A 30 2.72 7.50 0.48
CA VAL A 30 2.66 6.50 -0.60
C VAL A 30 4.02 6.36 -1.27
N MET A 31 4.64 7.47 -1.66
CA MET A 31 5.97 7.48 -2.28
C MET A 31 7.02 6.82 -1.38
N HIS A 32 7.00 7.15 -0.09
CA HIS A 32 7.92 6.54 0.88
C HIS A 32 7.65 5.05 1.08
N MET A 33 6.37 4.64 1.14
CA MET A 33 5.96 3.25 1.30
C MET A 33 6.44 2.40 0.13
N VAL A 34 6.18 2.83 -1.12
CA VAL A 34 6.57 2.06 -2.31
C VAL A 34 8.06 1.79 -2.30
N ARG A 35 8.89 2.81 -2.11
CA ARG A 35 10.36 2.67 -2.01
C ARG A 35 10.76 1.72 -0.89
N SER A 36 10.16 1.88 0.29
CA SER A 36 10.47 1.03 1.45
C SER A 36 10.06 -0.44 1.26
N PHE A 37 9.00 -0.70 0.49
CA PHE A 37 8.50 -2.04 0.21
C PHE A 37 9.32 -2.71 -0.89
N GLU A 38 9.67 -1.97 -1.94
CA GLU A 38 10.58 -2.41 -2.99
C GLU A 38 11.97 -2.75 -2.42
N GLU A 39 12.56 -1.87 -1.60
CA GLU A 39 13.81 -2.13 -0.88
C GLU A 39 13.73 -3.35 0.06
N ALA A 40 12.53 -3.70 0.52
CA ALA A 40 12.30 -4.88 1.33
C ALA A 40 12.12 -6.17 0.52
N GLY A 41 11.99 -6.08 -0.80
CA GLY A 41 11.83 -7.21 -1.72
C GLY A 41 10.39 -7.51 -2.13
N ALA A 42 9.45 -6.57 -1.97
CA ALA A 42 8.13 -6.70 -2.56
C ALA A 42 8.24 -6.62 -4.09
N GLY A 43 7.49 -7.48 -4.80
CA GLY A 43 7.40 -7.43 -6.26
C GLY A 43 6.22 -6.59 -6.75
N ALA A 44 5.21 -6.37 -5.89
CA ALA A 44 4.08 -5.50 -6.16
C ALA A 44 3.46 -5.00 -4.84
N VAL A 45 2.73 -3.89 -4.92
CA VAL A 45 1.88 -3.39 -3.84
C VAL A 45 0.50 -3.07 -4.40
N HIS A 46 -0.54 -3.36 -3.63
CA HIS A 46 -1.88 -2.82 -3.90
C HIS A 46 -2.23 -1.78 -2.83
N ILE A 47 -2.85 -0.69 -3.26
CA ILE A 47 -3.34 0.39 -2.40
C ILE A 47 -4.84 0.58 -2.64
N GLU A 48 -5.59 0.87 -1.58
CA GLU A 48 -7.04 1.09 -1.63
C GLU A 48 -7.41 2.56 -1.43
N ASP A 49 -8.55 2.94 -2.00
CA ASP A 49 -9.10 4.30 -2.00
C ASP A 49 -10.00 4.58 -0.79
N GLN A 50 -9.90 3.80 0.30
CA GLN A 50 -10.60 4.15 1.53
C GLN A 50 -10.00 5.40 2.21
N LEU A 51 -10.85 6.20 2.84
CA LEU A 51 -10.39 7.26 3.74
C LEU A 51 -9.85 6.66 5.03
N LEU A 52 -8.81 7.27 5.58
CA LEU A 52 -8.29 6.92 6.89
C LEU A 52 -9.23 7.43 8.01
N PRO A 53 -9.40 6.66 9.11
CA PRO A 53 -8.89 5.30 9.31
C PRO A 53 -9.64 4.26 8.45
N LYS A 54 -8.88 3.38 7.79
CA LYS A 54 -9.39 2.28 6.96
C LYS A 54 -10.30 1.37 7.78
N LYS A 55 -11.38 0.87 7.16
CA LYS A 55 -12.18 -0.24 7.68
C LYS A 55 -11.90 -1.50 6.90
N CYS A 56 -11.99 -2.66 7.57
CA CYS A 56 -11.96 -3.95 6.89
C CYS A 56 -13.05 -4.02 5.80
N GLY A 57 -12.74 -4.69 4.68
CA GLY A 57 -13.66 -4.86 3.55
C GLY A 57 -15.01 -5.50 3.92
N HIS A 58 -15.10 -6.20 5.05
CA HIS A 58 -16.34 -6.82 5.54
C HIS A 58 -17.22 -5.90 6.42
N LEU A 59 -16.76 -4.69 6.77
CA LEU A 59 -17.51 -3.76 7.63
C LEU A 59 -18.31 -2.74 6.82
N ASN A 60 -19.44 -2.27 7.36
CA ASN A 60 -20.28 -1.26 6.72
C ASN A 60 -19.72 0.17 6.83
N ASP A 61 -20.30 1.07 6.03
CA ASP A 61 -20.04 2.51 6.04
C ASP A 61 -18.56 2.87 5.80
N LYS A 62 -17.96 2.22 4.80
CA LYS A 62 -16.65 2.59 4.25
C LYS A 62 -16.80 3.92 3.52
N LYS A 63 -15.85 4.83 3.73
CA LYS A 63 -15.77 6.09 3.00
C LYS A 63 -14.62 6.01 2.02
N LEU A 64 -14.84 6.51 0.82
CA LEU A 64 -13.84 6.52 -0.23
C LEU A 64 -13.25 7.91 -0.38
N ALA A 65 -11.98 7.97 -0.73
CA ALA A 65 -11.31 9.15 -1.21
C ALA A 65 -11.95 9.60 -2.53
N SER A 66 -11.79 10.87 -2.88
CA SER A 66 -12.22 11.33 -4.19
C SER A 66 -11.36 10.71 -5.29
N LEU A 67 -11.88 10.61 -6.51
CA LEU A 67 -11.11 10.14 -7.66
C LEU A 67 -9.79 10.92 -7.85
N PRO A 68 -9.77 12.27 -7.76
CA PRO A 68 -8.52 13.04 -7.81
C PRO A 68 -7.52 12.67 -6.71
N ASP A 69 -7.98 12.46 -5.47
CA ASP A 69 -7.10 12.12 -4.35
C ASP A 69 -6.45 10.75 -4.56
N MET A 70 -7.23 9.75 -4.96
CA MET A 70 -6.69 8.43 -5.25
C MET A 70 -5.75 8.45 -6.47
N ALA A 71 -6.09 9.20 -7.51
CA ALA A 71 -5.22 9.35 -8.67
C ALA A 71 -3.88 10.00 -8.30
N ALA A 72 -3.88 11.00 -7.41
CA ALA A 72 -2.65 11.61 -6.91
C ALA A 72 -1.78 10.61 -6.12
N LYS A 73 -2.40 9.71 -5.33
CA LYS A 73 -1.69 8.62 -4.66
C LYS A 73 -1.09 7.63 -5.64
N ILE A 74 -1.83 7.21 -6.67
CA ILE A 74 -1.31 6.32 -7.73
C ILE A 74 -0.15 6.99 -8.47
N ALA A 75 -0.26 8.27 -8.82
CA ALA A 75 0.81 9.01 -9.48
C ALA A 75 2.07 9.13 -8.61
N ALA A 76 1.92 9.26 -7.29
CA ALA A 76 3.03 9.30 -6.35
C ALA A 76 3.67 7.93 -6.06
N ALA A 77 3.00 6.84 -6.44
CA ALA A 77 3.51 5.48 -6.34
C ALA A 77 4.45 5.08 -7.49
N ALA A 78 4.44 5.86 -8.58
CA ALA A 78 5.25 5.62 -9.79
C ALA A 78 6.68 6.19 -9.68
#